data_AF-A0A8R7TP43-F1
#
_entry.id   AF-A0A8R7TP43-F1
#
_cell.length_a   1.000
_cell.length_b   1.000
_cell.length_c   1.000
_cell.angle_alpha   90.00
_cell.angle_beta   90.00
_cell.angle_gamma   90.00
#
_symmetry.space_group_name_H-M   'P 1'
#
loop_
_entity.id
_entity.type
_entity.pdbx_description
1 polymer ?
#
loop_
_entity_poly.entity_id
_entity_poly.type
_entity_poly.pdbx_seq_one_letter_code
_entity_poly.pdbx_strand_id
1 'polypeptide(L)'
;MRIAYASTLVSAQSQNTVKLCDAIDDTINYLKDELQRKSDLFQDPSLGCIFLLNNSYFVAQVMSQSHPSGIKLTPECKKYMDFYLLSWGHVLSCIPKYHSPGLLRRWINTSPLAKFESSFHKTYQTQKFWKVPDPRLRDALRRAIIERVISGYHDYLKEQPALAEQVSRGSSSPQVLEEMLGELFEG
;
A
#
# COMPACT_ATOMS: atom_id res chain seq x y z
N MET A 1 55.01 25.31 -0.82
CA MET A 1 54.88 23.98 -1.48
C MET A 1 53.89 23.04 -0.76
N ARG A 2 53.83 22.98 0.58
CA ARG A 2 52.88 22.11 1.32
C ARG A 2 51.38 22.46 1.20
N ILE A 3 51.03 23.75 1.10
CA ILE A 3 49.62 24.21 1.01
C ILE A 3 48.98 23.81 -0.33
N ALA A 4 49.70 23.96 -1.43
CA ALA A 4 49.22 23.59 -2.77
C ALA A 4 48.95 22.07 -2.91
N TYR A 5 49.76 21.23 -2.25
CA TYR A 5 49.60 19.77 -2.26
C TYR A 5 48.38 19.30 -1.46
N ALA A 6 48.09 19.96 -0.33
CA ALA A 6 46.89 19.67 0.46
C ALA A 6 45.60 20.07 -0.28
N SER A 7 45.60 21.23 -0.97
CA SER A 7 44.44 21.68 -1.76
C SER A 7 44.13 20.78 -2.96
N THR A 8 45.14 20.27 -3.66
CA THR A 8 44.92 19.30 -4.76
C THR A 8 44.45 17.94 -4.26
N LEU A 9 44.90 17.49 -3.09
CA LEU A 9 44.44 16.23 -2.50
C LEU A 9 42.96 16.30 -2.08
N VAL A 10 42.53 17.39 -1.45
CA VAL A 10 41.13 17.63 -1.07
C VAL A 10 40.24 17.73 -2.31
N SER A 11 40.70 18.39 -3.36
CA SER A 11 39.97 18.49 -4.64
C SER A 11 39.82 17.14 -5.34
N ALA A 12 40.88 16.34 -5.41
CA ALA A 12 40.83 15.00 -5.99
C ALA A 12 39.94 14.04 -5.17
N GLN A 13 40.00 14.13 -3.84
CA GLN A 13 39.16 13.34 -2.94
C GLN A 13 37.67 13.72 -3.08
N SER A 14 37.37 15.02 -3.17
CA SER A 14 36.01 15.51 -3.46
C SER A 14 35.50 15.06 -4.84
N GLN A 15 36.36 15.00 -5.85
CA GLN A 15 35.98 14.56 -7.19
C GLN A 15 35.74 13.04 -7.24
N ASN A 16 36.53 12.26 -6.49
CA ASN A 16 36.33 10.82 -6.35
C ASN A 16 35.04 10.49 -5.59
N THR A 17 34.69 11.27 -4.56
CA THR A 17 33.42 11.09 -3.85
C THR A 17 32.21 11.39 -4.74
N VAL A 18 32.28 12.44 -5.57
CA VAL A 18 31.21 12.76 -6.53
C VAL A 18 31.03 11.62 -7.54
N LYS A 19 32.12 11.15 -8.17
CA LYS A 19 32.07 10.03 -9.11
C LYS A 19 31.49 8.75 -8.49
N LEU A 20 31.76 8.50 -7.21
CA LEU A 20 31.20 7.37 -6.49
C LEU A 20 29.69 7.54 -6.24
N CYS A 21 29.24 8.72 -5.84
CA CYS A 21 27.81 9.01 -5.70
C CYS A 21 27.06 8.84 -7.02
N ASP A 22 27.59 9.39 -8.11
CA ASP A 22 26.98 9.25 -9.44
C ASP A 22 26.83 7.78 -9.85
N ALA A 23 27.89 6.97 -9.65
CA ALA A 23 27.85 5.54 -9.97
C ALA A 23 26.84 4.75 -9.10
N ILE A 24 26.68 5.15 -7.83
CA ILE A 24 25.67 4.57 -6.93
C ILE A 24 24.27 4.93 -7.42
N ASP A 25 24.03 6.19 -7.76
CA ASP A 25 22.73 6.65 -8.26
C ASP A 25 22.36 5.98 -9.59
N ASP A 26 23.31 5.83 -10.52
CA ASP A 26 23.12 5.08 -11.77
C ASP A 26 22.73 3.62 -11.51
N THR A 27 23.40 2.97 -10.55
CA THR A 27 23.11 1.58 -10.17
C THR A 27 21.70 1.46 -9.57
N ILE A 28 21.30 2.42 -8.73
CA ILE A 28 19.97 2.45 -8.12
C ILE A 28 18.90 2.66 -9.20
N ASN A 29 19.13 3.56 -10.14
CA ASN A 29 18.20 3.81 -11.24
C ASN A 29 18.04 2.56 -12.12
N TYR A 30 19.14 1.91 -12.48
CA TYR A 30 19.10 0.64 -13.21
C TYR A 30 18.33 -0.45 -12.45
N LEU A 31 18.55 -0.57 -11.14
CA LEU A 31 17.80 -1.50 -10.30
C LEU A 31 16.30 -1.18 -10.31
N LYS A 32 15.91 0.08 -10.16
CA LYS A 32 14.50 0.51 -10.20
C LYS A 32 13.84 0.16 -11.52
N ASP A 33 14.51 0.39 -12.64
CA ASP A 33 14.00 0.04 -13.97
C ASP A 33 13.78 -1.47 -14.12
N GLU A 34 14.72 -2.29 -13.65
CA GLU A 34 14.58 -3.75 -13.69
C GLU A 34 13.48 -4.23 -12.74
N LEU A 35 13.33 -3.63 -11.54
CA LEU A 35 12.23 -3.93 -10.63
C LEU A 35 10.88 -3.59 -11.27
N GLN A 36 10.76 -2.45 -11.96
CA GLN A 36 9.55 -2.08 -12.70
C GLN A 36 9.23 -3.11 -13.78
N ARG A 37 10.21 -3.51 -14.59
CA ARG A 37 10.02 -4.53 -15.64
C ARG A 37 9.63 -5.89 -15.07
N LYS A 38 10.17 -6.27 -13.90
CA LYS A 38 9.75 -7.50 -13.20
C LYS A 38 8.35 -7.39 -12.61
N SER A 39 7.95 -6.21 -12.16
CA SER A 39 6.61 -5.98 -11.63
C SER A 39 5.51 -6.23 -12.68
N ASP A 40 5.81 -5.98 -13.95
CA ASP A 40 4.90 -6.20 -15.07
C ASP A 40 4.64 -7.69 -15.36
N LEU A 41 5.47 -8.59 -14.79
CA LEU A 41 5.31 -10.04 -14.93
C LEU A 41 4.29 -10.63 -13.94
N PHE A 42 3.87 -9.87 -12.93
CA PHE A 42 2.86 -10.34 -11.99
C PHE A 42 1.48 -10.35 -12.66
N GLN A 43 0.77 -11.47 -12.50
CA GLN A 43 -0.60 -11.59 -13.00
C GLN A 43 -1.56 -10.62 -12.30
N ASP A 44 -1.33 -10.34 -11.02
CA ASP A 44 -2.07 -9.34 -10.25
C ASP A 44 -1.23 -8.05 -10.16
N PRO A 45 -1.66 -6.95 -10.82
CA PRO A 45 -0.97 -5.66 -10.75
C PRO A 45 -0.81 -5.11 -9.34
N SER A 46 -1.73 -5.45 -8.44
CA SER A 46 -1.70 -5.03 -7.03
C SER A 46 -0.58 -5.74 -6.26
N LEU A 47 -0.30 -7.00 -6.60
CA LEU A 47 0.87 -7.71 -6.08
C LEU A 47 2.17 -7.09 -6.64
N GLY A 48 2.18 -6.68 -7.90
CA GLY A 48 3.25 -5.89 -8.50
C GLY A 48 3.50 -4.58 -7.73
N CYS A 49 2.44 -3.89 -7.28
CA CYS A 49 2.56 -2.69 -6.45
C CYS A 49 3.19 -3.00 -5.08
N ILE A 50 2.79 -4.09 -4.42
CA ILE A 50 3.41 -4.53 -3.14
C ILE A 50 4.90 -4.87 -3.35
N PHE A 51 5.23 -5.56 -4.44
CA PHE A 51 6.61 -5.85 -4.80
C PHE A 51 7.45 -4.57 -4.97
N LEU A 52 6.96 -3.60 -5.74
CA LEU A 52 7.67 -2.33 -5.93
C LEU A 52 7.77 -1.54 -4.63
N LEU A 53 6.70 -1.49 -3.84
CA LEU A 53 6.68 -0.81 -2.55
C LEU A 53 7.73 -1.40 -1.59
N ASN A 54 7.79 -2.72 -1.45
CA ASN A 54 8.79 -3.39 -0.61
C ASN A 54 10.22 -3.03 -1.02
N ASN A 55 10.52 -3.12 -2.32
CA ASN A 55 11.87 -2.88 -2.82
C ASN A 55 12.26 -1.40 -2.76
N SER A 56 11.38 -0.48 -3.20
CA SER A 56 11.66 0.96 -3.12
C SER A 56 11.81 1.43 -1.68
N TYR A 57 11.05 0.84 -0.75
CA TYR A 57 11.20 1.13 0.68
C TYR A 57 12.53 0.62 1.23
N PHE A 58 12.93 -0.61 0.87
CA PHE A 58 14.23 -1.17 1.26
C PHE A 58 15.40 -0.32 0.73
N VAL A 59 15.39 0.04 -0.56
CA VAL A 59 16.41 0.92 -1.15
C VAL A 59 16.47 2.25 -0.41
N ALA A 60 15.32 2.87 -0.11
CA ALA A 60 15.28 4.12 0.64
C ALA A 60 15.86 3.99 2.06
N GLN A 61 15.66 2.85 2.72
CA GLN A 61 16.25 2.57 4.03
C GLN A 61 17.77 2.42 3.96
N VAL A 62 18.27 1.65 3.00
CA VAL A 62 19.72 1.47 2.80
C VAL A 62 20.41 2.79 2.48
N MET A 63 19.75 3.67 1.72
CA MET A 63 20.28 4.99 1.37
C MET A 63 20.15 6.01 2.51
N SER A 64 19.32 5.74 3.52
CA SER A 64 19.18 6.62 4.67
C SER A 64 20.26 6.31 5.71
N GLN A 65 21.20 7.23 5.89
CA GLN A 65 22.27 7.08 6.88
C GLN A 65 21.79 7.18 8.35
N SER A 66 20.56 7.65 8.57
CA SER A 66 19.96 7.77 9.89
C SER A 66 18.84 6.77 10.06
N HIS A 67 18.72 6.18 11.25
CA HIS A 67 17.56 5.37 11.62
C HIS A 67 16.42 6.33 11.98
N PRO A 68 15.41 6.53 11.12
CA PRO A 68 14.34 7.44 11.45
C PRO A 68 13.50 6.85 12.58
N SER A 69 13.09 7.69 13.54
CA SER A 69 12.19 7.34 14.64
C SER A 69 10.73 7.14 14.19
N GLY A 70 10.51 6.79 12.91
CA GLY A 70 9.19 6.64 12.29
C GLY A 70 9.29 6.23 10.82
N ILE A 71 8.13 5.94 10.20
CA ILE A 71 8.08 5.63 8.77
C ILE A 71 8.17 6.90 7.94
N LYS A 72 9.23 7.04 7.14
CA LYS A 72 9.34 8.11 6.15
C LYS A 72 9.22 7.51 4.75
N LEU A 73 7.99 7.48 4.23
CA LEU A 73 7.73 7.02 2.87
C LEU A 73 8.24 8.05 1.86
N THR A 74 9.08 7.60 0.92
CA THR A 74 9.46 8.41 -0.24
C THR A 74 8.23 8.65 -1.13
N PRO A 75 8.23 9.67 -2.00
CA PRO A 75 7.13 9.89 -2.96
C PRO A 75 6.84 8.64 -3.81
N GLU A 76 7.89 7.89 -4.16
CA GLU A 76 7.79 6.63 -4.89
C GLU A 76 7.09 5.53 -4.07
N CYS A 77 7.45 5.37 -2.79
CA CYS A 77 6.73 4.44 -1.91
C CYS A 77 5.26 4.82 -1.77
N LYS A 78 4.95 6.10 -1.60
CA LYS A 78 3.56 6.59 -1.50
C LYS A 78 2.77 6.26 -2.76
N LYS A 79 3.34 6.49 -3.95
CA LYS A 79 2.72 6.14 -5.24
C LYS A 79 2.31 4.66 -5.30
N TYR A 80 3.21 3.74 -4.95
CA TYR A 80 2.90 2.30 -5.00
C TYR A 80 1.90 1.88 -3.92
N MET A 81 1.99 2.47 -2.73
CA MET A 81 0.99 2.29 -1.67
C MET A 81 -0.40 2.75 -2.13
N ASP A 82 -0.51 3.92 -2.76
CA ASP A 82 -1.77 4.44 -3.27
C ASP A 82 -2.37 3.55 -4.36
N PHE A 83 -1.55 3.06 -5.30
CA PHE A 83 -2.03 2.11 -6.32
C PHE A 83 -2.51 0.79 -5.72
N TYR A 84 -1.81 0.27 -4.71
CA TYR A 84 -2.29 -0.89 -3.97
C TYR A 84 -3.62 -0.59 -3.27
N LEU A 85 -3.78 0.55 -2.60
CA LEU A 85 -5.05 0.93 -1.94
C LEU A 85 -6.20 1.11 -2.95
N LEU A 86 -5.90 1.59 -4.16
CA LEU A 86 -6.87 1.67 -5.25
C LEU A 86 -7.36 0.30 -5.71
N SER A 87 -6.54 -0.75 -5.58
CA SER A 87 -6.95 -2.12 -5.90
C SER A 87 -8.12 -2.62 -5.05
N TRP A 88 -8.40 -2.02 -3.89
CA TRP A 88 -9.57 -2.34 -3.06
C TRP A 88 -10.84 -1.57 -3.47
N GLY A 89 -10.77 -0.78 -4.54
CA GLY A 89 -11.89 0.00 -5.06
C GLY A 89 -13.10 -0.85 -5.48
N HIS A 90 -12.89 -2.08 -5.99
CA HIS A 90 -13.98 -2.98 -6.36
C HIS A 90 -14.78 -3.46 -5.15
N VAL A 91 -14.13 -3.67 -3.99
CA VAL A 91 -14.81 -4.01 -2.73
C VAL A 91 -15.77 -2.88 -2.36
N LEU A 92 -15.27 -1.64 -2.35
CA LEU A 92 -16.08 -0.46 -2.02
C LEU A 92 -17.15 -0.13 -3.07
N SER A 93 -16.96 -0.50 -4.33
CA SER A 93 -17.98 -0.30 -5.37
C SER A 93 -19.24 -1.17 -5.19
N CYS A 94 -19.15 -2.23 -4.36
CA CYS A 94 -20.28 -3.10 -4.06
C CYS A 94 -21.35 -2.39 -3.23
N ILE A 95 -20.96 -1.35 -2.48
CA ILE A 95 -21.85 -0.53 -1.67
C ILE A 95 -22.11 0.81 -2.37
N PRO A 96 -23.39 1.22 -2.54
CA PRO A 96 -23.72 2.45 -3.24
C PRO A 96 -23.27 3.68 -2.44
N LYS A 97 -22.57 4.61 -3.11
CA LYS A 97 -22.33 5.96 -2.58
C LYS A 97 -23.62 6.78 -2.68
N TYR A 98 -23.80 7.70 -1.75
CA TYR A 98 -25.07 8.39 -1.47
C TYR A 98 -25.48 9.41 -2.55
N HIS A 99 -25.73 8.97 -3.79
CA HIS A 99 -26.37 9.75 -4.87
C HIS A 99 -27.15 8.91 -5.89
N SER A 100 -27.28 7.58 -5.71
CA SER A 100 -28.03 6.76 -6.67
C SER A 100 -29.55 6.88 -6.43
N PRO A 101 -30.35 7.31 -7.44
CA PRO A 101 -31.80 7.43 -7.31
C PRO A 101 -32.43 6.10 -6.88
N GLY A 102 -33.30 6.16 -5.88
CA GLY A 102 -33.90 5.00 -5.19
C GLY A 102 -34.74 4.03 -6.04
N LEU A 103 -34.87 4.27 -7.36
CA LEU A 103 -35.68 3.46 -8.28
C LEU A 103 -34.99 2.16 -8.73
N LEU A 104 -33.66 2.04 -8.59
CA LEU A 104 -32.91 0.84 -9.00
C LEU A 104 -32.80 -0.24 -7.93
N ARG A 105 -33.20 0.04 -6.67
CA ARG A 105 -33.11 -0.96 -5.57
C ARG A 105 -33.99 -2.19 -5.79
N ARG A 106 -35.00 -2.12 -6.66
CA ARG A 106 -35.98 -3.19 -6.91
C ARG A 106 -35.52 -4.26 -7.91
N TRP A 107 -34.43 -4.02 -8.65
CA TRP A 107 -34.03 -4.84 -9.81
C TRP A 107 -32.74 -5.67 -9.61
N ILE A 108 -32.13 -5.61 -8.42
CA ILE A 108 -30.90 -6.35 -8.14
C ILE A 108 -31.24 -7.55 -7.25
N ASN A 109 -31.15 -8.77 -7.80
CA ASN A 109 -31.47 -10.03 -7.12
C ASN A 109 -30.52 -10.40 -5.95
N THR A 110 -29.55 -9.54 -5.61
CA THR A 110 -28.56 -9.76 -4.53
C THR A 110 -28.34 -8.46 -3.74
N SER A 111 -28.31 -8.57 -2.41
CA SER A 111 -28.11 -7.39 -1.54
C SER A 111 -26.71 -6.80 -1.77
N PRO A 112 -26.57 -5.46 -1.80
CA PRO A 112 -25.25 -4.80 -1.87
C PRO A 112 -24.27 -5.28 -0.79
N LEU A 113 -24.80 -5.57 0.40
CA LEU A 113 -24.05 -6.14 1.52
C LEU A 113 -23.44 -7.51 1.17
N ALA A 114 -24.22 -8.44 0.60
CA ALA A 114 -23.70 -9.76 0.22
C ALA A 114 -22.61 -9.67 -0.86
N LYS A 115 -22.73 -8.72 -1.80
CA LYS A 115 -21.68 -8.46 -2.80
C LYS A 115 -20.41 -7.92 -2.15
N PHE A 116 -20.54 -6.98 -1.21
CA PHE A 116 -19.43 -6.44 -0.46
C PHE A 116 -18.71 -7.55 0.33
N GLU A 117 -19.45 -8.35 1.10
CA GLU A 117 -18.89 -9.44 1.91
C GLU A 117 -18.14 -10.45 1.04
N SER A 118 -18.74 -10.87 -0.08
CA SER A 118 -18.10 -11.80 -1.02
C SER A 118 -16.82 -11.20 -1.62
N SER A 119 -16.87 -9.95 -2.07
CA SER A 119 -15.73 -9.25 -2.67
C SER A 119 -14.61 -9.02 -1.65
N PHE A 120 -14.97 -8.63 -0.42
CA PHE A 120 -14.04 -8.46 0.70
C PHE A 120 -13.31 -9.77 1.01
N HIS A 121 -14.06 -10.86 1.25
CA HIS A 121 -13.46 -12.15 1.61
C HIS A 121 -12.56 -12.69 0.51
N LYS A 122 -12.98 -12.60 -0.76
CA LYS A 122 -12.16 -13.02 -1.90
C LYS A 122 -10.85 -12.23 -1.97
N THR A 123 -10.93 -10.91 -1.78
CA THR A 123 -9.76 -10.02 -1.81
C THR A 123 -8.83 -10.33 -0.64
N TYR A 124 -9.38 -10.43 0.57
CA TYR A 124 -8.65 -10.79 1.77
C TYR A 124 -7.91 -12.12 1.63
N GLN A 125 -8.59 -13.20 1.19
CA GLN A 125 -7.98 -14.52 1.04
C GLN A 125 -6.84 -14.52 0.01
N THR A 126 -7.01 -13.75 -1.07
CA THR A 126 -5.96 -13.60 -2.09
C THR A 126 -4.72 -12.90 -1.53
N GLN A 127 -4.93 -11.86 -0.72
CA GLN A 127 -3.88 -10.93 -0.30
C GLN A 127 -3.26 -11.24 1.07
N LYS A 128 -3.91 -12.07 1.90
CA LYS A 128 -3.48 -12.40 3.28
C LYS A 128 -2.02 -12.85 3.35
N PHE A 129 -1.59 -13.67 2.39
CA PHE A 129 -0.25 -14.27 2.36
C PHE A 129 0.76 -13.52 1.49
N TRP A 130 0.44 -12.30 1.04
CA TRP A 130 1.43 -11.47 0.35
C TRP A 130 2.49 -10.98 1.34
N LYS A 131 3.76 -10.95 0.94
CA LYS A 131 4.85 -10.60 1.87
C LYS A 131 5.04 -9.09 1.94
N VAL A 132 5.04 -8.53 3.15
CA VAL A 132 5.59 -7.18 3.45
C VAL A 132 6.61 -7.32 4.58
N PRO A 133 7.92 -7.49 4.27
CA PRO A 133 8.90 -7.89 5.27
C PRO A 133 9.12 -6.86 6.39
N ASP A 134 9.18 -5.57 6.08
CA ASP A 134 9.38 -4.54 7.10
C ASP A 134 8.09 -4.34 7.92
N PRO A 135 8.13 -4.50 9.26
CA PRO A 135 6.94 -4.43 10.10
C PRO A 135 6.32 -3.02 10.14
N ARG A 136 7.12 -1.96 10.05
CA ARG A 136 6.59 -0.58 10.07
C ARG A 136 5.81 -0.28 8.78
N LEU A 137 6.34 -0.74 7.65
CA LEU A 137 5.66 -0.65 6.36
C LEU A 137 4.37 -1.48 6.36
N ARG A 138 4.43 -2.70 6.89
CA ARG A 138 3.26 -3.59 7.03
C ARG A 138 2.16 -2.93 7.86
N ASP A 139 2.52 -2.39 9.03
CA ASP A 139 1.58 -1.70 9.91
C ASP A 139 0.98 -0.46 9.24
N ALA A 140 1.78 0.30 8.48
CA ALA A 140 1.29 1.46 7.74
C ALA A 140 0.28 1.06 6.65
N LEU A 141 0.54 -0.02 5.90
CA LEU A 141 -0.38 -0.56 4.92
C LEU A 141 -1.68 -1.05 5.55
N ARG A 142 -1.60 -1.79 6.65
CA ARG A 142 -2.76 -2.28 7.42
C ARG A 142 -3.64 -1.12 7.90
N ARG A 143 -3.05 -0.10 8.51
CA ARG A 143 -3.80 1.10 8.94
C ARG A 143 -4.49 1.78 7.77
N ALA A 144 -3.79 1.99 6.65
CA ALA A 144 -4.36 2.67 5.50
C ALA A 144 -5.50 1.86 4.84
N ILE A 145 -5.39 0.53 4.80
CA ILE A 145 -6.47 -0.29 4.24
C ILE A 145 -7.67 -0.37 5.18
N ILE A 146 -7.45 -0.50 6.49
CA ILE A 146 -8.49 -0.43 7.52
C ILE A 146 -9.24 0.90 7.39
N GLU A 147 -8.52 2.03 7.43
CA GLU A 147 -9.10 3.36 7.30
C GLU A 147 -9.95 3.49 6.04
N ARG A 148 -9.43 3.02 4.89
CA ARG A 148 -10.14 3.10 3.62
C ARG A 148 -11.39 2.23 3.56
N VAL A 149 -11.29 0.96 3.93
CA VAL A 149 -12.37 -0.03 3.76
C VAL A 149 -13.42 0.11 4.85
N ILE A 150 -13.00 0.22 6.10
CA ILE A 150 -13.90 0.30 7.25
C ILE A 150 -14.65 1.62 7.26
N SER A 151 -14.02 2.75 6.90
CA SER A 151 -14.75 4.02 6.80
C SER A 151 -15.86 3.96 5.76
N GLY A 152 -15.57 3.43 4.55
CA GLY A 152 -16.58 3.27 3.51
C GLY A 152 -17.71 2.33 3.91
N TYR A 153 -17.39 1.25 4.61
CA TYR A 153 -18.39 0.29 5.12
C TYR A 153 -19.26 0.89 6.23
N HIS A 154 -18.65 1.63 7.16
CA HIS A 154 -19.34 2.30 8.24
C HIS A 154 -20.30 3.39 7.73
N ASP A 155 -19.87 4.17 6.74
CA ASP A 155 -20.75 5.16 6.09
C ASP A 155 -21.96 4.49 5.44
N TYR A 156 -21.78 3.31 4.83
CA TYR A 156 -22.89 2.52 4.30
C TYR A 156 -23.86 2.01 5.38
N LEU A 157 -23.34 1.56 6.54
CA LEU A 157 -24.16 1.04 7.64
C LEU A 157 -24.95 2.14 8.36
N LYS A 158 -24.37 3.34 8.53
CA LYS A 158 -25.06 4.51 9.11
C LYS A 158 -26.37 4.83 8.40
N GLU A 159 -26.38 4.66 7.08
CA GLU A 159 -27.54 4.94 6.23
C GLU A 159 -28.57 3.79 6.20
N GLN A 160 -28.28 2.66 6.85
CA GLN A 160 -29.19 1.52 6.94
C GLN A 160 -29.22 0.94 8.37
N PRO A 161 -29.89 1.62 9.32
CA PRO A 161 -29.87 1.26 10.74
C PRO A 161 -30.35 -0.18 11.01
N ALA A 162 -31.38 -0.64 10.30
CA ALA A 162 -31.88 -2.02 10.42
C ALA A 162 -30.84 -3.07 9.99
N LEU A 163 -30.04 -2.78 8.96
CA LEU A 163 -28.93 -3.64 8.56
C LEU A 163 -27.76 -3.53 9.55
N ALA A 164 -27.49 -2.33 10.08
CA ALA A 164 -26.44 -2.13 11.06
C ALA A 164 -26.67 -2.97 12.33
N GLU A 165 -27.91 -3.04 12.82
CA GLU A 165 -28.27 -3.92 13.95
C GLU A 165 -28.03 -5.40 13.62
N GLN A 166 -28.47 -5.85 12.43
CA GLN A 166 -28.28 -7.23 11.98
C GLN A 166 -26.80 -7.62 11.89
N VAL A 167 -25.97 -6.72 11.35
CA VAL A 167 -24.54 -6.94 11.11
C VAL A 167 -23.71 -6.82 12.39
N SER A 168 -24.14 -5.98 13.34
CA SER A 168 -23.37 -5.64 14.55
C SER A 168 -22.96 -6.84 15.41
N ARG A 169 -23.66 -7.97 15.31
CA ARG A 169 -23.40 -9.20 16.07
C ARG A 169 -22.88 -10.35 15.23
N GLY A 170 -22.64 -10.13 13.93
CA GLY A 170 -22.24 -11.16 12.98
C GLY A 170 -20.76 -11.10 12.58
N SER A 171 -20.36 -12.06 11.74
CA SER A 171 -19.04 -12.13 11.10
C SER A 171 -18.73 -10.95 10.19
N SER A 172 -19.73 -10.15 9.85
CA SER A 172 -19.61 -8.96 9.00
C SER A 172 -19.53 -7.66 9.81
N SER A 173 -19.47 -7.75 11.14
CA SER A 173 -19.31 -6.55 11.98
C SER A 173 -18.04 -5.78 11.59
N PRO A 174 -18.05 -4.44 11.64
CA PRO A 174 -16.88 -3.63 11.32
C PRO A 174 -15.62 -4.06 12.08
N GLN A 175 -15.78 -4.47 13.35
CA GLN A 175 -14.69 -4.93 14.21
C GLN A 175 -14.04 -6.22 13.67
N VAL A 176 -14.84 -7.22 13.28
CA VAL A 176 -14.32 -8.47 12.71
C VAL A 176 -13.59 -8.21 11.39
N LEU A 177 -14.15 -7.36 10.53
CA LEU A 177 -13.50 -7.00 9.27
C LEU A 177 -12.19 -6.23 9.49
N GLU A 178 -12.15 -5.35 10.49
CA GLU A 178 -10.93 -4.63 10.88
C GLU A 178 -9.85 -5.59 11.39
N GLU A 179 -10.20 -6.54 12.27
CA GLU A 179 -9.29 -7.59 12.75
C GLU A 179 -8.72 -8.40 11.59
N MET A 180 -9.57 -8.83 10.65
CA MET A 180 -9.12 -9.52 9.44
C MET A 180 -8.12 -8.69 8.65
N LEU A 181 -8.40 -7.41 8.38
CA LEU A 181 -7.46 -6.53 7.67
C LEU A 181 -6.14 -6.33 8.44
N GLY A 182 -6.18 -6.39 9.77
CA GLY A 182 -5.01 -6.39 10.64
C GLY A 182 -4.09 -7.60 10.45
N GLU A 183 -4.59 -8.70 9.89
CA GLU A 183 -3.80 -9.91 9.58
C GLU A 183 -3.27 -9.95 8.15
N LEU A 184 -3.55 -8.95 7.31
CA LEU A 184 -3.02 -8.91 5.95
C LEU A 184 -1.50 -8.89 5.97
N PHE A 185 -0.88 -9.61 5.05
CA PHE A 185 0.57 -9.68 4.88
C PHE A 185 1.38 -10.48 5.92
N GLU A 186 0.75 -11.46 6.58
CA GLU A 186 1.42 -12.45 7.43
C GLU A 186 1.93 -13.68 6.66
N GLY A 187 1.99 -13.58 5.33
CA GLY A 187 2.57 -14.60 4.46
C GLY A 187 3.93 -15.05 4.91
#